data_AF-A0A7V4PQM0-F1
#
_entry.id   AF-A0A7V4PQM0-F1
#
_cell.length_a   1.000
_cell.length_b   1.000
_cell.length_c   1.000
_cell.angle_alpha   90.00
_cell.angle_beta   90.00
_cell.angle_gamma   90.00
#
_symmetry.space_group_name_H-M   'P 1'
#
loop_
_entity.id
_entity.type
_entity.pdbx_description
1 polymer ?
#
loop_
_entity_poly.entity_id
_entity_poly.type
_entity_poly.pdbx_seq_one_letter_code
_entity_poly.pdbx_strand_id
1 'polypeptide(L)'
;FEMARFVVLPYRSASQSGVLHLAYGQSRPVIATAVGGLAEDVLDGESGLLVPPLDVDTLAAALDRLFENPQLAETMGRRGKELSETYFSWPAAARIITEKLNLLVLKRPEGSGKNAKIAWPPLEVDQSK
;
A
#
# COMPACT_ATOMS: atom_id res chain seq x y z
N PHE A 1 -4.00 -12.51 -7.80
CA PHE A 1 -5.34 -11.97 -8.12
C PHE A 1 -5.63 -11.93 -9.62
N GLU A 2 -4.94 -12.71 -10.45
CA GLU A 2 -5.01 -12.58 -11.92
C GLU A 2 -6.41 -12.82 -12.50
N MET A 3 -7.21 -13.69 -11.88
CA MET A 3 -8.56 -14.01 -12.32
C MET A 3 -9.66 -13.10 -11.74
N ALA A 4 -9.32 -12.20 -10.80
CA ALA A 4 -10.28 -11.30 -10.18
C ALA A 4 -10.41 -10.00 -10.99
N ARG A 5 -11.58 -9.35 -10.96
CA ARG A 5 -11.73 -8.00 -11.54
C ARG A 5 -11.32 -6.90 -10.54
N PHE A 6 -11.63 -7.10 -9.27
CA PHE A 6 -11.32 -6.21 -8.16
C PHE A 6 -11.24 -7.03 -6.87
N VAL A 7 -10.73 -6.43 -5.79
CA VAL A 7 -10.57 -7.07 -4.47
C VAL A 7 -11.38 -6.30 -3.42
N VAL A 8 -12.05 -7.01 -2.52
CA VAL A 8 -12.89 -6.39 -1.48
C VAL A 8 -12.21 -6.52 -0.13
N LEU A 9 -12.08 -5.42 0.60
CA LEU A 9 -11.39 -5.31 1.89
C LEU A 9 -12.36 -4.74 2.95
N PRO A 10 -13.37 -5.51 3.40
CA PRO A 10 -14.42 -5.02 4.29
C PRO A 10 -13.98 -5.10 5.76
N TYR A 11 -12.89 -4.41 6.09
CA TYR A 11 -12.28 -4.47 7.42
C TYR A 11 -13.10 -3.68 8.45
N ARG A 12 -13.08 -4.14 9.70
CA ARG A 12 -13.65 -3.36 10.83
C ARG A 12 -12.64 -2.41 11.44
N SER A 13 -11.36 -2.73 11.32
CA SER A 13 -10.22 -1.96 11.80
C SER A 13 -8.96 -2.42 11.08
N ALA A 14 -8.02 -1.52 10.82
CA ALA A 14 -6.68 -1.86 10.32
C ALA A 14 -5.67 -0.78 10.71
N SER A 15 -4.39 -1.14 10.73
CA SER A 15 -3.30 -0.16 10.65
C SER A 15 -2.95 0.08 9.18
N GLN A 16 -2.68 -1.01 8.45
CA GLN A 16 -2.41 -1.05 7.01
C GLN A 16 -2.94 -2.36 6.42
N SER A 17 -2.85 -2.52 5.10
CA SER A 17 -3.21 -3.77 4.42
C SER A 17 -2.18 -4.17 3.37
N GLY A 18 -1.42 -5.24 3.63
CA GLY A 18 -0.59 -5.88 2.60
C GLY A 18 -1.41 -6.36 1.39
N VAL A 19 -2.67 -6.73 1.61
CA VAL A 19 -3.58 -7.19 0.55
C VAL A 19 -3.90 -6.07 -0.44
N LEU A 20 -4.00 -4.82 0.01
CA LEU A 20 -4.17 -3.66 -0.86
C LEU A 20 -3.00 -3.53 -1.83
N HIS A 21 -1.77 -3.58 -1.31
CA HIS A 21 -0.57 -3.46 -2.14
C HIS A 21 -0.43 -4.63 -3.13
N LEU A 22 -0.80 -5.86 -2.71
CA LEU A 22 -0.84 -7.01 -3.62
C LEU A 22 -1.89 -6.87 -4.72
N ALA A 23 -3.06 -6.29 -4.42
CA ALA A 23 -4.12 -6.03 -5.40
C ALA A 23 -3.65 -5.00 -6.44
N TYR A 24 -3.11 -3.87 -5.97
CA TYR A 24 -2.53 -2.84 -6.82
C TYR A 24 -1.39 -3.37 -7.69
N GLY A 25 -0.50 -4.19 -7.12
CA GLY A 25 0.58 -4.84 -7.86
C GLY A 25 0.09 -5.74 -9.01
N GLN A 26 -1.16 -6.19 -8.96
CA GLN A 26 -1.82 -7.02 -9.99
C GLN A 26 -2.80 -6.23 -10.86
N SER A 27 -2.73 -4.89 -10.82
CA SER A 27 -3.63 -3.98 -11.52
C SER A 27 -5.11 -4.22 -11.19
N ARG A 28 -5.40 -4.54 -9.92
CA ARG A 28 -6.76 -4.74 -9.42
C ARG A 28 -7.12 -3.57 -8.50
N PRO A 29 -8.21 -2.84 -8.79
CA PRO A 29 -8.69 -1.85 -7.83
C PRO A 29 -9.28 -2.56 -6.61
N VAL A 30 -9.45 -1.80 -5.54
CA VAL A 30 -10.02 -2.30 -4.29
C VAL A 30 -11.34 -1.61 -3.97
N ILE A 31 -12.27 -2.34 -3.36
CA ILE A 31 -13.38 -1.76 -2.59
C ILE A 31 -13.00 -1.96 -1.13
N ALA A 32 -12.74 -0.87 -0.41
CA ALA A 32 -12.24 -0.94 0.95
C ALA A 32 -13.12 -0.13 1.91
N THR A 33 -13.24 -0.61 3.14
CA THR A 33 -13.81 0.20 4.22
C THR A 33 -12.84 1.30 4.61
N ALA A 34 -13.35 2.52 4.84
CA ALA A 34 -12.55 3.69 5.25
C ALA A 34 -12.10 3.58 6.73
N VAL A 35 -11.16 2.67 7.01
CA VAL A 35 -10.59 2.45 8.35
C VAL A 35 -9.06 2.34 8.29
N GLY A 36 -8.39 2.95 9.27
CA GLY A 36 -6.93 2.91 9.34
C GLY A 36 -6.24 3.45 8.08
N GLY A 37 -5.09 2.87 7.74
CA GLY A 37 -4.36 3.22 6.52
C GLY A 37 -5.13 2.99 5.22
N LEU A 38 -6.18 2.16 5.19
CA LEU A 38 -7.00 2.00 3.97
C LEU A 38 -7.69 3.30 3.56
N ALA A 39 -8.10 4.13 4.53
CA ALA A 39 -8.72 5.43 4.25
C ALA A 39 -7.74 6.43 3.62
N GLU A 40 -6.43 6.23 3.83
CA GLU A 40 -5.36 7.08 3.31
C GLU A 40 -4.79 6.52 2.00
N ASP A 41 -4.62 5.20 1.92
CA ASP A 41 -3.95 4.50 0.81
C ASP A 41 -4.85 4.32 -0.43
N VAL A 42 -6.18 4.36 -0.25
CA VAL A 42 -7.15 4.26 -1.36
C VAL A 42 -7.57 5.66 -1.80
N LEU A 43 -7.26 6.00 -3.05
CA LEU A 43 -7.78 7.22 -3.68
C LEU A 43 -9.19 6.92 -4.19
N ASP A 44 -10.21 7.36 -3.44
CA ASP A 44 -11.61 7.08 -3.75
C ASP A 44 -12.01 7.61 -5.13
N GLY A 45 -12.63 6.74 -5.93
CA GLY A 45 -12.99 7.04 -7.32
C GLY A 45 -11.82 6.93 -8.32
N GLU A 46 -10.58 6.85 -7.85
CA GLU A 46 -9.37 6.85 -8.69
C GLU A 46 -8.65 5.51 -8.71
N SER A 47 -8.30 4.95 -7.55
CA SER A 47 -7.58 3.66 -7.43
C SER A 47 -8.45 2.55 -6.84
N GLY A 48 -9.64 2.92 -6.37
CA GLY A 48 -10.60 2.04 -5.73
C GLY A 48 -11.84 2.82 -5.28
N LEU A 49 -12.67 2.17 -4.45
CA LEU A 49 -13.83 2.78 -3.82
C LEU A 49 -13.73 2.65 -2.30
N LEU A 50 -14.03 3.73 -1.60
CA LEU A 50 -14.15 3.74 -0.15
C LEU A 50 -15.62 3.65 0.28
N VAL A 51 -15.89 2.79 1.26
CA VAL A 51 -17.22 2.63 1.87
C VAL A 51 -17.13 2.76 3.39
N PRO A 52 -18.21 3.17 4.08
CA PRO A 52 -18.24 3.15 5.53
C PRO A 52 -18.10 1.72 6.09
N PRO A 53 -17.45 1.51 7.24
CA PRO A 53 -17.43 0.20 7.89
C PRO A 53 -18.82 -0.19 8.40
N LEU A 54 -19.13 -1.48 8.34
CA LEU A 54 -20.42 -2.06 8.79
C LEU A 54 -21.66 -1.59 8.00
N ASP A 55 -21.46 -0.93 6.87
CA ASP A 55 -22.53 -0.51 5.97
C ASP A 55 -22.64 -1.48 4.78
N VAL A 56 -23.63 -2.37 4.87
CA VAL A 56 -23.86 -3.42 3.86
C VAL A 56 -24.39 -2.84 2.57
N ASP A 57 -25.27 -1.83 2.64
CA ASP A 57 -25.92 -1.26 1.47
C ASP A 57 -24.91 -0.50 0.61
N THR A 58 -24.04 0.31 1.25
CA THR A 58 -23.00 1.04 0.53
C THR A 58 -21.94 0.08 -0.06
N LEU A 59 -21.61 -1.01 0.65
CA LEU A 59 -20.72 -2.04 0.12
C LEU A 59 -21.31 -2.74 -1.11
N ALA A 60 -22.60 -3.12 -1.05
CA ALA A 60 -23.30 -3.74 -2.17
C ALA A 60 -23.34 -2.82 -3.39
N ALA A 61 -23.69 -1.54 -3.20
CA ALA A 61 -23.70 -0.55 -4.29
C ALA A 61 -22.31 -0.37 -4.93
N ALA A 62 -21.24 -0.41 -4.14
CA ALA A 62 -19.87 -0.33 -4.66
C ALA A 62 -19.48 -1.58 -5.49
N LEU A 63 -19.93 -2.77 -5.06
CA LEU A 63 -19.74 -4.01 -5.81
C LEU A 63 -20.45 -3.94 -7.16
N ASP A 64 -21.73 -3.58 -7.16
CA ASP A 64 -22.54 -3.46 -8.38
C ASP A 64 -21.91 -2.46 -9.35
N ARG A 65 -21.48 -1.30 -8.84
CA ARG A 65 -20.81 -0.27 -9.65
C ARG A 65 -19.59 -0.82 -10.42
N LEU A 66 -18.72 -1.61 -9.79
CA LEU A 66 -17.54 -2.17 -10.48
C LEU A 66 -17.86 -3.43 -11.30
N PHE A 67 -18.89 -4.19 -10.93
CA PHE A 67 -19.37 -5.32 -11.74
C PHE A 67 -19.95 -4.85 -13.06
N GLU A 68 -20.79 -3.82 -13.04
CA GLU A 68 -21.48 -3.26 -14.20
C GLU A 68 -20.57 -2.39 -15.08
N ASN A 69 -19.46 -1.87 -14.54
CA ASN A 69 -18.53 -1.00 -15.28
C ASN A 69 -17.11 -1.58 -15.34
N PRO A 70 -16.84 -2.61 -16.18
CA PRO A 70 -15.51 -3.21 -16.29
C PRO A 70 -14.40 -2.21 -16.65
N GLN A 71 -14.69 -1.23 -17.49
CA GLN A 71 -13.72 -0.20 -17.91
C GLN A 71 -13.33 0.72 -16.75
N LEU A 72 -14.26 0.98 -15.81
CA LEU A 72 -13.96 1.72 -14.59
C LEU A 72 -13.00 0.91 -13.72
N ALA A 73 -13.27 -0.39 -13.54
CA ALA A 73 -12.39 -1.28 -12.78
C ALA A 73 -10.99 -1.37 -13.40
N GLU A 74 -10.87 -1.46 -14.73
CA GLU A 74 -9.56 -1.43 -15.40
C GLU A 74 -8.83 -0.10 -15.21
N THR A 75 -9.55 1.02 -15.32
CA THR A 75 -8.95 2.35 -15.13
C THR A 75 -8.44 2.53 -13.71
N MET A 76 -9.24 2.17 -12.72
CA MET A 76 -8.82 2.21 -11.32
C MET A 76 -7.70 1.22 -11.02
N GLY A 77 -7.74 0.03 -11.62
CA GLY A 77 -6.68 -0.98 -11.49
C GLY A 77 -5.33 -0.49 -12.00
N ARG A 78 -5.31 0.18 -13.16
CA ARG A 78 -4.09 0.86 -13.67
C ARG A 78 -3.60 1.92 -12.72
N ARG A 79 -4.50 2.75 -12.17
CA ARG A 79 -4.12 3.78 -11.19
C ARG A 79 -3.52 3.16 -9.92
N GLY A 80 -4.12 2.09 -9.41
CA GLY A 80 -3.56 1.32 -8.29
C GLY A 80 -2.16 0.77 -8.61
N LYS A 81 -1.97 0.21 -9.80
CA LYS A 81 -0.67 -0.29 -10.27
C LYS A 81 0.40 0.80 -10.32
N GLU A 82 0.07 1.98 -10.87
CA GLU A 82 0.96 3.14 -10.86
C GLU A 82 1.38 3.52 -9.43
N LEU A 83 0.44 3.54 -8.47
CA LEU A 83 0.74 3.82 -7.07
C LEU A 83 1.68 2.75 -6.47
N SER A 84 1.46 1.48 -6.80
CA SER A 84 2.33 0.37 -6.35
C SER A 84 3.76 0.48 -6.89
N GLU A 85 3.93 0.97 -8.11
CA GLU A 85 5.23 1.09 -8.77
C GLU A 85 5.96 2.39 -8.41
N THR A 86 5.22 3.40 -7.95
CA THR A 86 5.77 4.71 -7.58
C THR A 86 5.76 4.92 -6.07
N TYR A 87 4.62 5.34 -5.51
CA TYR A 87 4.49 5.81 -4.13
C TYR A 87 4.69 4.70 -3.09
N PHE A 88 4.05 3.54 -3.29
CA PHE A 88 4.12 2.39 -2.39
C PHE A 88 5.29 1.43 -2.71
N SER A 89 6.22 1.86 -3.56
CA SER A 89 7.30 1.00 -4.02
C SER A 89 8.44 0.88 -3.00
N TRP A 90 9.11 -0.27 -2.99
CA TRP A 90 10.32 -0.48 -2.19
C TRP A 90 11.42 0.57 -2.46
N PRO A 91 11.72 0.94 -3.72
CA PRO A 91 12.65 2.04 -3.99
C PRO A 91 12.24 3.38 -3.37
N ALA A 92 10.94 3.74 -3.39
CA ALA A 92 10.47 4.97 -2.77
C ALA A 92 10.64 4.92 -1.24
N ALA A 93 10.27 3.82 -0.60
CA ALA A 93 10.46 3.62 0.83
C ALA A 93 11.96 3.69 1.22
N ALA A 94 12.83 2.98 0.49
CA ALA A 94 14.26 2.95 0.72
C ALA A 94 14.88 4.36 0.60
N ARG A 95 14.47 5.14 -0.40
CA ARG A 95 14.93 6.53 -0.58
C ARG A 95 14.56 7.40 0.63
N ILE A 96 13.29 7.37 1.06
CA ILE A 96 12.81 8.18 2.20
C ILE A 96 13.56 7.82 3.48
N ILE A 97 13.72 6.52 3.74
CA ILE A 97 14.41 6.04 4.94
C ILE A 97 15.88 6.44 4.90
N THR A 98 16.57 6.23 3.78
CA THR A 98 17.99 6.58 3.61
C THR A 98 18.23 8.08 3.78
N GLU A 99 17.38 8.91 3.17
CA GLU A 99 17.46 10.36 3.30
C GLU A 99 17.30 10.82 4.76
N LYS A 100 16.31 10.28 5.47
CA LYS A 100 16.10 10.59 6.90
C LYS A 100 17.25 10.11 7.78
N LEU A 101 17.76 8.90 7.53
CA LEU A 101 18.91 8.36 8.27
C LEU A 101 20.16 9.20 8.05
N ASN A 102 20.43 9.64 6.82
CA ASN A 102 21.55 10.53 6.51
C ASN A 102 21.45 11.85 7.30
N LEU A 103 20.26 12.44 7.38
CA LEU A 103 20.05 13.66 8.18
C LEU A 103 20.30 13.44 9.68
N LEU A 104 19.90 12.28 10.22
CA LEU A 104 20.10 11.96 11.64
C LEU A 104 21.57 11.65 11.95
N VAL A 105 22.27 10.96 11.06
CA VAL A 105 23.71 10.69 11.20
C VAL A 105 24.52 11.99 11.17
N LEU A 106 24.18 12.93 10.28
CA LEU A 106 24.83 14.24 10.19
C LEU A 106 24.53 15.16 11.39
N LYS A 107 23.42 14.97 12.10
CA LYS A 107 23.03 15.74 13.28
C LYS A 107 23.53 15.17 14.61
N ARG A 108 24.31 14.09 14.59
CA ARG A 108 24.81 13.48 15.82
C ARG A 108 25.81 14.44 16.50
N PRO A 109 25.59 14.86 17.77
CA PRO A 109 26.52 15.76 18.44
C PRO A 109 27.90 15.09 18.55
N GLU A 110 28.94 15.87 18.23
CA GLU A 110 30.33 15.45 18.40
C GLU A 110 30.56 15.05 19.87
N GLY A 111 30.68 13.74 20.11
CA GLY A 111 30.91 13.21 21.47
C GLY A 111 30.09 11.96 21.82
N SER A 112 28.98 11.67 21.13
CA SER A 112 28.20 10.46 21.40
C SER A 112 28.75 9.24 20.61
N GLY A 113 29.85 8.68 21.10
CA GLY A 113 30.29 7.31 20.82
C GLY A 113 30.91 7.07 19.42
N LYS A 114 32.24 7.14 19.35
CA LYS A 114 33.05 6.71 18.20
C LYS A 114 33.20 5.18 18.06
N ASN A 115 32.54 4.33 18.86
CA ASN A 115 32.88 2.89 18.92
C ASN A 115 31.75 1.88 19.19
N ALA A 116 30.46 2.19 18.98
CA ALA A 116 29.45 1.14 18.95
C ALA A 116 29.43 0.50 17.56
N LYS A 117 30.25 -0.52 17.33
CA LYS A 117 30.10 -1.42 16.17
C LYS A 117 28.74 -2.10 16.30
N ILE A 118 27.72 -1.60 15.61
CA ILE A 118 26.49 -2.36 15.38
C ILE A 118 26.88 -3.47 14.41
N ALA A 119 27.22 -4.64 14.97
CA ALA A 119 27.46 -5.84 14.19
C ALA A 119 26.12 -6.34 13.65
N TRP A 120 25.79 -5.94 12.43
CA TRP A 120 24.70 -6.57 11.67
C TRP A 120 25.15 -7.98 11.29
N PRO A 121 24.36 -9.03 11.57
CA PRO A 121 24.64 -10.35 10.99
C PRO A 121 24.66 -10.23 9.46
N PRO A 122 25.53 -10.98 8.75
CA PRO A 122 25.58 -10.92 7.30
C PRO A 122 24.19 -11.20 6.72
N LEU A 123 23.71 -10.29 5.86
CA LEU A 123 22.49 -10.48 5.10
C LEU A 123 22.75 -11.57 4.05
N GLU A 124 22.44 -12.81 4.38
CA GLU A 124 22.30 -13.87 3.37
C GLU A 124 21.06 -13.57 2.55
N VAL A 125 21.25 -12.91 1.40
CA VAL A 125 20.18 -12.76 0.41
C VAL A 125 20.07 -14.08 -0.33
N ASP A 126 19.08 -14.89 0.05
CA ASP A 126 18.69 -16.08 -0.70
C ASP A 126 18.21 -15.65 -2.10
N GLN A 127 19.03 -15.89 -3.13
CA GLN A 127 18.72 -15.54 -4.53
C GLN A 127 17.86 -16.60 -5.24
N SER A 128 17.23 -17.53 -4.51
CA SER A 128 16.49 -18.66 -5.10
C SER A 128 14.97 -18.51 -5.18
N LYS A 129 14.39 -17.31 -4.99
CA LYS A 129 12.94 -17.09 -5.13
C LYS A 129 12.56 -15.83 -5.89
#